data_AF-V7H570-F1
#
_entry.id   AF-V7H570-F1
#
_cell.length_a   1.000
_cell.length_b   1.000
_cell.length_c   1.000
_cell.angle_alpha   90.00
_cell.angle_beta   90.00
_cell.angle_gamma   90.00
#
_symmetry.space_group_name_H-M   'P 1'
#
loop_
_entity.id
_entity.type
_entity.pdbx_description
1 polymer ?
#
loop_
_entity_poly.entity_id
_entity_poly.type
_entity_poly.pdbx_seq_one_letter_code
_entity_poly.pdbx_strand_id
1 'polypeptide(L)'
;MQERWFAGLYFVKPALFVILPLFWIMTGIISLTAGWRSGVDLLIGTAAGPLAEPAVVAGALADIAVGALIAWRPTSRLGLFGAIAVSLFYAIAGSILRPDLWLEPLGPLIKILPILVLHFAALAILEER
;
A
#
# COMPACT_ATOMS: atom_id res chain seq x y z
N MET A 1 29.22 -1.79 -19.38
CA MET A 1 27.80 -1.43 -19.17
C MET A 1 27.25 -1.92 -17.83
N GLN A 2 27.71 -3.06 -17.28
CA GLN A 2 27.30 -3.61 -15.98
C GLN A 2 27.48 -2.64 -14.78
N GLU A 3 28.59 -1.89 -14.72
CA GLU A 3 28.95 -1.07 -13.55
C GLU A 3 28.03 0.14 -13.31
N ARG A 4 27.45 0.72 -14.36
CA ARG A 4 26.55 1.88 -14.23
C ARG A 4 25.17 1.50 -13.69
N TRP A 5 24.69 0.30 -14.01
CA TRP A 5 23.41 -0.23 -13.50
C TRP A 5 23.55 -0.69 -12.04
N PHE A 6 24.69 -1.28 -11.67
CA PHE A 6 25.00 -1.65 -10.29
C PHE A 6 25.01 -0.45 -9.34
N ALA A 7 25.56 0.69 -9.76
CA ALA A 7 25.63 1.90 -8.94
C ALA A 7 24.24 2.51 -8.65
N GLY A 8 23.30 2.44 -9.60
CA GLY A 8 21.93 2.95 -9.40
C GLY A 8 21.08 2.06 -8.49
N LEU A 9 21.16 0.74 -8.68
CA LEU A 9 20.42 -0.24 -7.86
C LEU A 9 20.90 -0.28 -6.40
N TYR A 10 22.15 0.12 -6.13
CA TYR A 10 22.74 0.17 -4.80
C TYR A 10 21.88 0.96 -3.79
N PHE A 11 21.30 2.09 -4.20
CA PHE A 11 20.46 2.91 -3.32
C PHE A 11 18.97 2.57 -3.42
N VAL A 12 18.50 2.09 -4.57
CA VAL A 12 17.07 1.78 -4.79
C VAL A 12 16.61 0.63 -3.90
N LYS A 13 17.45 -0.40 -3.72
CA LYS A 13 17.12 -1.57 -2.90
C LYS A 13 16.90 -1.23 -1.42
N PRO A 14 17.84 -0.59 -0.70
CA PRO A 14 17.58 -0.19 0.68
C PRO A 14 16.43 0.82 0.76
N ALA A 15 16.26 1.70 -0.23
CA ALA A 15 15.11 2.60 -0.28
C ALA A 15 13.78 1.84 -0.36
N LEU A 16 13.64 0.81 -1.20
CA LEU A 16 12.41 0.00 -1.28
C LEU A 16 12.05 -0.63 0.08
N PHE A 17 13.03 -1.22 0.76
CA PHE A 17 12.80 -1.90 2.04
C PHE A 17 12.73 -0.98 3.26
N VAL A 18 12.93 0.33 3.08
CA VAL A 18 12.66 1.35 4.12
C VAL A 18 11.34 2.05 3.81
N ILE A 19 11.16 2.51 2.57
CA ILE A 19 10.02 3.33 2.17
C ILE A 19 8.75 2.51 2.05
N LEU A 20 8.77 1.27 1.55
CA LEU A 20 7.54 0.45 1.46
C LEU A 20 6.96 0.15 2.85
N PRO A 21 7.72 -0.36 3.84
CA PRO A 21 7.21 -0.52 5.20
C PRO A 21 6.67 0.77 5.81
N LEU A 22 7.43 1.87 5.67
CA LEU A 22 7.02 3.16 6.21
C LEU A 22 5.72 3.65 5.57
N PHE A 23 5.60 3.53 4.24
CA PHE A 23 4.39 3.86 3.51
C PHE A 23 3.17 3.12 4.10
N TRP A 24 3.24 1.80 4.19
CA TRP A 24 2.14 0.96 4.71
C TRP A 24 1.81 1.24 6.18
N ILE A 25 2.82 1.38 7.04
CA ILE A 25 2.58 1.69 8.46
C ILE A 25 1.94 3.07 8.59
N MET A 26 2.44 4.07 7.86
CA MET A 26 1.92 5.43 7.91
C MET A 26 0.50 5.54 7.36
N THR A 27 0.14 4.82 6.29
CA THR A 27 -1.25 4.82 5.78
C THR A 27 -2.23 4.28 6.82
N GLY A 28 -1.87 3.20 7.51
CA GLY A 28 -2.70 2.68 8.60
C GLY A 28 -2.76 3.62 9.80
N ILE A 29 -1.64 4.20 10.24
CA ILE A 29 -1.64 5.19 11.34
C ILE A 29 -2.51 6.41 11.00
N ILE A 30 -2.35 6.96 9.79
CA ILE A 30 -3.14 8.11 9.33
C ILE A 30 -4.63 7.74 9.32
N SER A 31 -4.98 6.55 8.83
CA SER A 31 -6.37 6.08 8.78
C SER A 31 -7.02 5.96 10.16
N LEU A 32 -6.25 5.62 11.20
CA LEU A 32 -6.75 5.54 12.59
C LEU A 32 -6.68 6.86 13.36
N THR A 33 -6.09 7.90 12.79
CA THR A 33 -5.85 9.18 13.48
C THR A 33 -6.38 10.36 12.67
N ALA A 34 -5.51 11.14 12.04
CA ALA A 34 -5.84 12.38 11.33
C ALA A 34 -6.75 12.15 10.11
N GLY A 35 -6.69 10.98 9.49
CA GLY A 35 -7.47 10.59 8.32
C GLY A 35 -8.77 9.85 8.65
N TRP A 36 -9.08 9.60 9.94
CA TRP A 36 -10.24 8.80 10.35
C TRP A 36 -11.54 9.23 9.68
N ARG A 37 -11.90 10.51 9.85
CA ARG A 37 -13.16 11.04 9.32
C ARG A 37 -13.23 10.96 7.80
N SER A 38 -12.14 11.33 7.12
CA SER A 38 -12.06 11.22 5.66
C SER A 38 -12.19 9.77 5.18
N GLY A 39 -11.57 8.81 5.87
CA GLY A 39 -11.67 7.39 5.55
C GLY A 39 -13.09 6.85 5.70
N VAL A 40 -13.78 7.22 6.80
CA VAL A 40 -15.17 6.81 7.04
C VAL A 40 -16.11 7.46 6.00
N ASP A 41 -15.93 8.76 5.75
CA ASP A 41 -16.74 9.52 4.79
C ASP A 41 -16.58 9.00 3.33
N LEU A 42 -15.47 8.33 2.99
CA LEU A 42 -15.32 7.68 1.69
C LEU A 42 -16.32 6.54 1.47
N LEU A 43 -16.70 5.85 2.55
CA LEU A 43 -17.57 4.67 2.52
C LEU A 43 -19.03 5.03 2.85
N ILE A 44 -19.27 6.11 3.59
CA ILE A 44 -20.61 6.64 3.83
C ILE A 44 -21.27 6.99 2.49
N GLY A 45 -22.51 6.52 2.30
CA GLY A 45 -23.26 6.69 1.05
C GLY A 45 -22.96 5.65 -0.03
N THR A 46 -22.06 4.70 0.22
CA THR A 46 -21.81 3.54 -0.64
C THR A 46 -22.50 2.29 -0.08
N ALA A 47 -22.45 1.18 -0.83
CA ALA A 47 -22.94 -0.12 -0.36
C ALA A 47 -22.20 -0.62 0.90
N ALA A 48 -20.99 -0.12 1.18
CA ALA A 48 -20.21 -0.46 2.36
C ALA A 48 -20.50 0.43 3.59
N GLY A 49 -21.39 1.42 3.46
CA GLY A 49 -21.71 2.39 4.52
C GLY A 49 -22.00 1.79 5.91
N PRO A 50 -22.81 0.71 6.04
CA PRO A 50 -23.07 0.07 7.33
C PRO A 50 -21.82 -0.50 8.02
N LEU A 51 -20.76 -0.74 7.26
CA LEU A 51 -19.48 -1.27 7.75
C LEU A 51 -18.36 -0.23 7.63
N ALA A 52 -18.66 1.06 7.44
CA ALA A 52 -17.65 2.07 7.16
C ALA A 52 -16.54 2.15 8.23
N GLU A 53 -16.91 2.32 9.50
CA GLU A 53 -15.95 2.36 10.61
C GLU A 53 -15.14 1.05 10.76
N PRO A 54 -15.75 -0.15 10.87
CA PRO A 54 -14.99 -1.37 11.00
C PRO A 54 -14.15 -1.67 9.75
N ALA A 55 -14.57 -1.26 8.55
CA ALA A 55 -13.78 -1.40 7.33
C ALA A 55 -12.53 -0.50 7.35
N VAL A 56 -12.66 0.75 7.82
CA VAL A 56 -11.51 1.66 8.01
C VAL A 56 -10.53 1.09 9.02
N VAL A 57 -11.02 0.60 10.16
CA VAL A 57 -10.17 -0.07 11.17
C VAL A 57 -9.47 -1.29 10.57
N ALA A 58 -10.22 -2.17 9.89
CA ALA A 58 -9.68 -3.39 9.31
C ALA A 58 -8.62 -3.08 8.24
N GLY A 59 -8.89 -2.12 7.35
CA GLY A 59 -7.92 -1.66 6.33
C GLY A 59 -6.66 -1.09 6.98
N ALA A 60 -6.81 -0.24 7.99
CA ALA A 60 -5.65 0.33 8.68
C ALA A 60 -4.79 -0.71 9.40
N LEU A 61 -5.42 -1.71 10.04
CA LEU A 61 -4.70 -2.81 10.66
C LEU A 61 -4.02 -3.71 9.62
N ALA A 62 -4.67 -3.96 8.48
CA ALA A 62 -4.06 -4.68 7.37
C ALA A 62 -2.82 -3.94 6.84
N ASP A 63 -2.92 -2.63 6.67
CA ASP A 63 -1.82 -1.79 6.22
C ASP A 63 -0.62 -1.85 7.19
N ILE A 64 -0.85 -1.67 8.49
CA ILE A 64 0.19 -1.76 9.52
C ILE A 64 0.82 -3.16 9.55
N ALA A 65 0.01 -4.21 9.49
CA ALA A 65 0.50 -5.59 9.48
C ALA A 65 1.37 -5.88 8.25
N VAL A 66 0.92 -5.46 7.06
CA VAL A 66 1.69 -5.57 5.82
C VAL A 66 3.03 -4.84 5.95
N GLY A 67 3.02 -3.58 6.40
CA GLY A 67 4.25 -2.81 6.56
C GLY A 67 5.22 -3.45 7.56
N ALA A 68 4.72 -3.95 8.69
CA ALA A 68 5.53 -4.67 9.69
C ALA A 68 6.13 -5.96 9.11
N LEU A 69 5.37 -6.73 8.34
CA LEU A 69 5.85 -7.94 7.68
C LEU A 69 6.96 -7.63 6.66
N ILE A 70 6.84 -6.54 5.89
CA ILE A 70 7.88 -6.08 4.95
C ILE A 70 9.13 -5.57 5.70
N ALA A 71 8.96 -4.90 6.85
CA ALA A 71 10.09 -4.43 7.65
C ALA A 71 10.95 -5.60 8.16
N TRP A 72 10.30 -6.66 8.64
CA TRP A 72 10.97 -7.81 9.24
C TRP A 72 11.47 -8.82 8.20
N ARG A 73 12.80 -8.91 8.03
CA ARG A 73 13.49 -9.68 6.98
C ARG A 73 12.89 -11.06 6.66
N PRO A 74 12.67 -11.98 7.62
CA PRO A 74 12.21 -13.33 7.29
C PRO A 74 10.74 -13.39 6.83
N THR A 75 9.93 -12.37 7.12
CA THR A 75 8.51 -12.32 6.72
C THR A 75 8.25 -11.44 5.51
N SER A 76 9.27 -10.79 4.95
CA SER A 76 9.05 -9.74 3.96
C SER A 76 8.49 -10.23 2.64
N ARG A 77 8.76 -11.48 2.26
CA ARG A 77 8.07 -12.09 1.11
C ARG A 77 6.57 -12.15 1.32
N LEU A 78 6.13 -12.56 2.51
CA LEU A 78 4.71 -12.60 2.89
C LEU A 78 4.12 -11.19 2.93
N GLY A 79 4.84 -10.23 3.51
CA GLY A 79 4.44 -8.83 3.54
C GLY A 79 4.25 -8.23 2.15
N LEU A 80 5.18 -8.48 1.22
CA LEU A 80 5.09 -7.98 -0.16
C LEU A 80 3.91 -8.61 -0.94
N PHE A 81 3.63 -9.90 -0.77
CA PHE A 81 2.43 -10.51 -1.34
C PHE A 81 1.14 -9.98 -0.70
N GLY A 82 1.15 -9.78 0.62
CA GLY A 82 0.04 -9.16 1.35
C GLY A 82 -0.25 -7.75 0.83
N ALA A 83 0.79 -6.95 0.63
CA ALA A 83 0.69 -5.62 0.04
C ALA A 83 0.06 -5.63 -1.35
N ILE A 84 0.47 -6.56 -2.22
CA ILE A 84 -0.12 -6.72 -3.56
C ILE A 84 -1.61 -7.07 -3.44
N ALA A 85 -1.96 -8.04 -2.58
CA ALA A 85 -3.35 -8.44 -2.39
C ALA A 85 -4.23 -7.29 -1.87
N VAL A 86 -3.77 -6.57 -0.85
CA VAL A 86 -4.48 -5.41 -0.29
C VAL A 86 -4.60 -4.27 -1.30
N SER A 87 -3.53 -3.99 -2.06
CA SER A 87 -3.54 -2.97 -3.12
C SER A 87 -4.58 -3.29 -4.21
N LEU A 88 -4.64 -4.54 -4.66
CA LEU A 88 -5.64 -4.99 -5.63
C LEU A 88 -7.05 -4.91 -5.04
N PHE A 89 -7.23 -5.30 -3.78
CA PHE A 89 -8.50 -5.16 -3.08
C PHE A 89 -8.95 -3.69 -3.03
N TYR A 90 -8.08 -2.75 -2.65
CA TYR A 90 -8.40 -1.32 -2.63
C TYR A 90 -8.71 -0.78 -4.03
N ALA A 91 -7.96 -1.20 -5.06
CA ALA A 91 -8.24 -0.78 -6.43
C ALA A 91 -9.62 -1.25 -6.91
N ILE A 92 -9.98 -2.51 -6.65
CA ILE A 92 -11.27 -3.10 -7.04
C ILE A 92 -12.39 -2.46 -6.23
N ALA A 93 -12.28 -2.46 -4.90
CA ALA A 93 -13.30 -1.90 -4.01
C ALA A 93 -13.53 -0.42 -4.27
N GLY A 94 -12.45 0.36 -4.42
CA GLY A 94 -12.51 1.78 -4.77
C GLY A 94 -13.17 2.01 -6.13
N SER A 95 -12.83 1.21 -7.14
CA SER A 95 -13.46 1.33 -8.48
C SER A 95 -14.96 1.05 -8.49
N ILE A 96 -15.41 0.11 -7.64
CA ILE A 96 -16.83 -0.27 -7.54
C ILE A 96 -17.61 0.73 -6.68
N LEU A 97 -17.08 1.07 -5.51
CA LEU A 97 -17.79 1.88 -4.52
C LEU A 97 -17.68 3.38 -4.79
N ARG A 98 -16.54 3.83 -5.34
CA ARG A 98 -16.18 5.23 -5.57
C ARG A 98 -15.43 5.43 -6.89
N PRO A 99 -16.09 5.17 -8.04
CA PRO A 99 -15.47 5.32 -9.37
C PRO A 99 -14.96 6.74 -9.64
N ASP A 100 -15.49 7.75 -8.96
CA ASP A 100 -15.03 9.13 -8.99
C ASP A 100 -13.56 9.31 -8.57
N LEU A 101 -13.01 8.41 -7.74
CA LEU A 101 -11.61 8.44 -7.30
C LEU A 101 -10.59 8.23 -8.44
N TRP A 102 -11.03 7.78 -9.62
CA TRP A 102 -10.19 7.73 -10.82
C TRP A 102 -9.95 9.12 -11.42
N LEU A 103 -10.89 10.04 -11.24
CA LEU A 103 -10.86 11.40 -11.79
C LEU A 103 -10.31 12.43 -10.80
N GLU A 104 -10.13 12.04 -9.54
CA GLU A 104 -9.55 12.88 -8.50
C GLU A 104 -8.13 13.37 -8.89
N PRO A 105 -7.84 14.68 -8.79
CA PRO A 105 -6.54 15.23 -9.21
C PRO A 105 -5.33 14.64 -8.47
N LEU A 106 -5.54 14.23 -7.22
CA LEU A 106 -4.51 13.56 -6.42
C LEU A 106 -4.30 12.09 -6.83
N GLY A 107 -5.14 11.56 -7.72
CA GLY A 107 -5.05 10.24 -8.33
C GLY A 107 -4.90 9.08 -7.34
N PRO A 108 -5.74 8.97 -6.29
CA PRO A 108 -5.58 7.93 -5.26
C PRO A 108 -5.59 6.51 -5.84
N LEU A 109 -6.50 6.19 -6.78
CA LEU A 109 -6.52 4.88 -7.44
C LEU A 109 -5.39 4.71 -8.46
N ILE A 110 -5.05 5.78 -9.20
CA ILE A 110 -3.96 5.76 -10.18
C ILE A 110 -2.61 5.46 -9.50
N LYS A 111 -2.39 5.97 -8.29
CA LYS A 111 -1.18 5.72 -7.50
C LYS A 111 -0.99 4.25 -7.10
N ILE A 112 -2.05 3.44 -7.11
CA ILE A 112 -1.94 2.01 -6.80
C ILE A 112 -1.08 1.28 -7.84
N LEU A 113 -1.15 1.67 -9.12
CA LEU A 113 -0.38 1.02 -10.20
C LEU A 113 1.15 1.11 -10.00
N PRO A 114 1.76 2.31 -9.83
CA PRO A 114 3.19 2.38 -9.56
C PRO A 114 3.55 1.74 -8.22
N ILE A 115 2.68 1.81 -7.20
CA ILE A 115 2.90 1.11 -5.93
C ILE A 115 2.98 -0.40 -6.15
N LEU A 116 2.08 -1.00 -6.93
CA LEU A 116 2.13 -2.43 -7.28
C LEU A 116 3.43 -2.81 -7.98
N VAL A 117 3.87 -1.99 -8.94
CA VAL A 117 5.15 -2.22 -9.64
C VAL A 117 6.33 -2.19 -8.66
N LEU A 118 6.34 -1.27 -7.68
CA LEU A 118 7.38 -1.23 -6.65
C LEU A 118 7.39 -2.49 -5.77
N HIS A 119 6.22 -3.09 -5.50
CA HIS A 119 6.14 -4.36 -4.77
C HIS A 119 6.70 -5.53 -5.59
N PHE A 120 6.39 -5.60 -6.88
CA PHE A 120 6.98 -6.59 -7.78
C PHE A 120 8.50 -6.39 -7.91
N ALA A 121 8.97 -5.15 -8.01
CA ALA A 121 10.39 -4.84 -8.04
C ALA A 121 11.08 -5.26 -6.72
N ALA A 122 10.46 -5.00 -5.56
CA ALA A 122 10.97 -5.43 -4.27
C ALA A 122 11.02 -6.96 -4.14
N LEU A 123 10.02 -7.68 -4.67
CA LEU A 123 10.02 -9.14 -4.73
C LEU A 123 11.16 -9.67 -5.60
N ALA A 124 11.38 -9.06 -6.78
CA ALA A 124 12.42 -9.47 -7.72
C ALA A 124 13.85 -9.35 -7.15
N ILE A 125 14.09 -8.41 -6.22
CA ILE A 125 15.40 -8.19 -5.60
C ILE A 125 15.50 -8.71 -4.16
N LEU A 126 14.48 -9.45 -3.70
CA LEU A 126 14.36 -9.87 -2.30
C LEU A 126 15.43 -10.88 -1.87
N GLU A 127 15.82 -11.81 -2.75
CA GLU A 127 16.79 -12.88 -2.45
C GLU A 127 18.17 -12.34 -2.08
N GLU A 128 18.49 -11.14 -2.55
CA GLU A 128 19.76 -10.49 -2.31
C GLU A 128 19.76 -9.63 -1.03
N ARG A 129 18.66 -9.60 -0.26
CA ARG A 129 18.46 -8.66 0.86
C ARG A 129 19.24 -9.00 2.11
#